data_AF-A0A2N4XBS5-F1
#
_entry.id   AF-A0A2N4XBS5-F1
#
_cell.length_a   1.000
_cell.length_b   1.000
_cell.length_c   1.000
_cell.angle_alpha   90.00
_cell.angle_beta   90.00
_cell.angle_gamma   90.00
#
_symmetry.space_group_name_H-M   'P 1'
#
loop_
_entity.id
_entity.type
_entity.pdbx_description
1 polymer ?
#
loop_
_entity_poly.entity_id
_entity_poly.type
_entity_poly.pdbx_seq_one_letter_code
_entity_poly.pdbx_strand_id
1 'polypeptide(L)'
;MLTALQTKTFAGSEIQSIFNEIKHFLYPSYRYLQGNCHCNAHLGSLLLTKHAVPHKKIWVFAPCRYSEHSREVFRIQDPNGMAPLGHIRWGYHVAPMIEWQNQELIFDFNFSETKPLSREEWLGHLNTLNYKCVITEADQFLFYSSPSALKPDKSLFNGNFYPIEGLCQQNRWFEKGLAANETALLMYQEVIQVALQKKANAKLINEYKFLIGSINNFECVFRDKSTNKRMTPEFQEKHHDLIHYYRGVFEDNVEKWAESIKQIIRA
;
A
#
# COMPACT_ATOMS: atom_id res chain seq x y z
N MET A 1 -43.73 -7.82 -3.28
CA MET A 1 -43.05 -8.66 -2.28
C MET A 1 -41.58 -8.26 -2.28
N LEU A 2 -41.13 -7.55 -1.24
CA LEU A 2 -39.72 -7.24 -1.01
C LEU A 2 -39.09 -8.48 -0.37
N THR A 3 -38.27 -9.22 -1.11
CA THR A 3 -37.41 -10.25 -0.54
C THR A 3 -36.38 -9.56 0.35
N ALA A 4 -36.54 -9.69 1.67
CA ALA A 4 -35.49 -9.34 2.61
C ALA A 4 -34.25 -10.16 2.25
N LEU A 5 -33.21 -9.49 1.77
CA LEU A 5 -31.87 -10.06 1.65
C LEU A 5 -31.50 -10.56 3.05
N GLN A 6 -31.47 -11.88 3.24
CA GLN A 6 -30.89 -12.47 4.44
C GLN A 6 -29.43 -12.05 4.49
N THR A 7 -29.12 -11.07 5.35
CA THR A 7 -27.74 -10.73 5.67
C THR A 7 -27.11 -11.95 6.31
N LYS A 8 -26.17 -12.59 5.60
CA LYS A 8 -25.37 -13.69 6.13
C LYS A 8 -24.64 -13.18 7.38
N THR A 9 -25.01 -13.71 8.54
CA THR A 9 -24.33 -13.39 9.80
C THR A 9 -23.13 -14.32 9.94
N PHE A 10 -21.93 -13.75 9.95
CA PHE A 10 -20.70 -14.52 10.13
C PHE A 10 -20.42 -14.75 11.62
N ALA A 11 -19.99 -15.95 12.00
CA ALA A 11 -19.44 -16.21 13.32
C ALA A 11 -18.06 -15.55 13.49
N GLY A 12 -17.66 -15.25 14.73
CA GLY A 12 -16.35 -14.64 15.00
C GLY A 12 -15.16 -15.50 14.54
N SER A 13 -15.29 -16.83 14.62
CA SER A 13 -14.30 -17.77 14.09
C SER A 13 -14.16 -17.71 12.57
N GLU A 14 -15.25 -17.46 11.83
CA GLU A 14 -15.21 -17.28 10.38
C GLU A 14 -14.49 -15.98 10.01
N ILE A 15 -14.80 -14.87 10.69
CA ILE A 15 -14.11 -13.59 10.48
C ILE A 15 -12.60 -13.73 10.74
N GLN A 16 -12.21 -14.43 11.81
CA GLN A 16 -10.80 -14.69 12.10
C GLN A 16 -10.13 -15.57 11.03
N SER A 17 -10.85 -16.58 10.53
CA SER A 17 -10.36 -17.45 9.44
C SER A 17 -10.09 -16.63 8.18
N ILE A 18 -11.02 -15.77 7.79
CA ILE A 18 -10.89 -14.88 6.63
C ILE A 18 -9.75 -13.87 6.84
N PHE A 19 -9.61 -13.30 8.04
CA PHE A 19 -8.49 -12.42 8.38
C PHE A 19 -7.14 -13.11 8.20
N ASN A 20 -7.02 -14.37 8.63
CA ASN A 20 -5.81 -15.16 8.48
C ASN A 20 -5.53 -15.52 7.01
N GLU A 21 -6.55 -15.84 6.21
CA GLU A 21 -6.40 -16.06 4.76
C GLU A 21 -5.89 -14.80 4.07
N ILE A 22 -6.49 -13.63 4.36
CA ILE A 22 -6.05 -12.36 3.78
C ILE A 22 -4.59 -12.07 4.15
N LYS A 23 -4.22 -12.28 5.42
CA LYS A 23 -2.82 -12.15 5.86
C LYS A 23 -1.89 -13.04 5.05
N HIS A 24 -2.28 -14.29 4.85
CA HIS A 24 -1.49 -15.27 4.10
C HIS A 24 -1.26 -14.84 2.66
N PHE A 25 -2.33 -14.44 1.96
CA PHE A 25 -2.24 -13.95 0.59
C PHE A 25 -1.48 -12.64 0.45
N LEU A 26 -1.62 -11.71 1.40
CA LEU A 26 -0.93 -10.42 1.37
C LEU A 26 0.55 -10.52 1.76
N TYR A 27 0.99 -11.60 2.42
CA TYR A 27 2.39 -11.74 2.78
C TYR A 27 3.24 -12.01 1.53
N PRO A 28 4.39 -11.33 1.34
CA PRO A 28 5.01 -10.37 2.26
C PRO A 28 4.69 -8.89 1.98
N SER A 29 3.88 -8.57 0.96
CA SER A 29 3.61 -7.20 0.47
C SER A 29 3.29 -6.19 1.58
N TYR A 30 2.46 -6.54 2.57
CA TYR A 30 2.09 -5.60 3.65
C TYR A 30 3.24 -5.22 4.60
N ARG A 31 4.37 -5.93 4.57
CA ARG A 31 5.55 -5.59 5.40
C ARG A 31 6.33 -4.40 4.86
N TYR A 32 6.07 -3.98 3.62
CA TYR A 32 6.66 -2.79 3.03
C TYR A 32 5.70 -1.60 3.17
N LEU A 33 5.96 -0.76 4.16
CA LEU A 33 5.06 0.33 4.55
C LEU A 33 5.24 1.62 3.71
N GLN A 34 6.15 1.68 2.73
CA GLN A 34 6.46 2.96 2.07
C GLN A 34 5.45 3.38 0.99
N GLY A 35 4.58 2.48 0.55
CA GLY A 35 3.65 2.80 -0.53
C GLY A 35 2.63 1.70 -0.82
N ASN A 36 1.80 1.95 -1.84
CA ASN A 36 0.85 1.01 -2.42
C ASN A 36 -0.11 0.33 -1.44
N CYS A 37 -0.45 1.00 -0.33
CA CYS A 37 -1.45 0.51 0.64
C CYS A 37 -2.81 0.26 0.00
N HIS A 38 -3.18 1.05 -1.02
CA HIS A 38 -4.40 0.85 -1.80
C HIS A 38 -4.43 -0.49 -2.55
N CYS A 39 -3.27 -1.00 -3.00
CA CYS A 39 -3.18 -2.33 -3.58
C CYS A 39 -3.41 -3.41 -2.49
N ASN A 40 -2.76 -3.30 -1.34
CA ASN A 40 -2.99 -4.24 -0.23
C ASN A 40 -4.46 -4.25 0.21
N ALA A 41 -5.07 -3.07 0.33
CA ALA A 41 -6.48 -2.95 0.67
C ALA A 41 -7.38 -3.55 -0.41
N HIS A 42 -7.07 -3.35 -1.69
CA HIS A 42 -7.89 -3.92 -2.76
C HIS A 42 -7.81 -5.46 -2.81
N LEU A 43 -6.63 -6.07 -2.58
CA LEU A 43 -6.53 -7.53 -2.48
C LEU A 43 -7.35 -8.07 -1.30
N GLY A 44 -7.29 -7.40 -0.14
CA GLY A 44 -8.13 -7.72 1.01
C GLY A 44 -9.62 -7.63 0.67
N SER A 45 -10.03 -6.61 -0.08
CA SER A 45 -11.40 -6.50 -0.59
C SER A 45 -11.81 -7.65 -1.51
N LEU A 46 -10.94 -8.08 -2.44
CA LEU A 46 -11.25 -9.21 -3.32
C LEU A 46 -11.48 -10.52 -2.54
N LEU A 47 -10.68 -10.76 -1.51
CA LEU A 47 -10.84 -11.93 -0.64
C LEU A 47 -12.11 -11.85 0.23
N LEU A 48 -12.46 -10.66 0.74
CA LEU A 48 -13.74 -10.46 1.42
C LEU A 48 -14.93 -10.71 0.47
N THR A 49 -14.84 -10.24 -0.79
CA THR A 49 -15.85 -10.50 -1.83
C THR A 49 -15.99 -12.00 -2.11
N LYS A 50 -14.87 -12.72 -2.27
CA LYS A 50 -14.84 -14.18 -2.48
C LYS A 50 -15.61 -14.93 -1.38
N HIS A 51 -15.55 -14.46 -0.13
CA HIS A 51 -16.29 -15.03 1.00
C HIS A 51 -17.72 -14.50 1.17
N ALA A 52 -18.19 -13.66 0.25
CA ALA A 52 -19.44 -12.94 0.30
C ALA A 52 -19.61 -12.11 1.58
N VAL A 53 -18.52 -11.53 2.09
CA VAL A 53 -18.52 -10.62 3.24
C VAL A 53 -18.83 -9.20 2.74
N PRO A 54 -19.96 -8.59 3.13
CA PRO A 54 -20.23 -7.19 2.84
C PRO A 54 -19.17 -6.30 3.50
N HIS A 55 -18.56 -5.41 2.72
CA HIS A 55 -17.47 -4.58 3.20
C HIS A 55 -17.34 -3.29 2.40
N LYS A 56 -16.55 -2.37 2.92
CA LYS A 56 -16.24 -1.05 2.37
C LYS A 56 -14.74 -0.79 2.46
N LYS A 57 -14.27 0.35 1.97
CA LYS A 57 -12.93 0.86 2.28
C LYS A 57 -13.01 2.12 3.11
N ILE A 58 -12.18 2.20 4.15
CA ILE A 58 -11.98 3.40 4.94
C ILE A 58 -10.69 4.08 4.50
N TRP A 59 -10.80 5.35 4.12
CA TRP A 59 -9.72 6.19 3.64
C TRP A 59 -9.47 7.32 4.63
N VAL A 60 -8.20 7.58 4.92
CA VAL A 60 -7.77 8.74 5.69
C VAL A 60 -6.80 9.56 4.87
N PHE A 61 -7.00 10.87 4.84
CA PHE A 61 -6.17 11.81 4.13
C PHE A 61 -5.55 12.77 5.13
N ALA A 62 -4.24 12.96 5.06
CA ALA A 62 -3.54 13.99 5.79
C ALA A 62 -3.78 15.37 5.12
N PRO A 63 -3.63 16.48 5.85
CA PRO A 63 -3.93 17.82 5.32
C PRO A 63 -3.15 18.18 4.04
N CYS A 64 -1.95 17.64 3.84
CA CYS A 64 -1.20 17.88 2.60
C CYS A 64 -1.93 17.41 1.33
N ARG A 65 -2.92 16.51 1.45
CA ARG A 65 -3.69 15.99 0.31
C ARG A 65 -4.95 16.78 -0.01
N TYR A 66 -5.44 17.65 0.87
CA TYR A 66 -6.68 18.40 0.62
C TYR A 66 -6.59 19.89 0.95
N SER A 67 -5.44 20.38 1.41
CA SER A 67 -5.19 21.80 1.67
C SER A 67 -3.90 22.23 0.98
N GLU A 68 -3.98 23.27 0.15
CA GLU A 68 -2.83 23.84 -0.58
C GLU A 68 -1.77 24.44 0.36
N HIS A 69 -2.23 24.91 1.52
CA HIS A 69 -1.40 25.59 2.53
C HIS A 69 -0.72 24.62 3.49
N SER A 70 -1.22 23.39 3.66
CA SER A 70 -0.62 22.44 4.61
C SER A 70 0.43 21.53 3.98
N ARG A 71 1.46 21.20 4.77
CA ARG A 71 2.47 20.16 4.50
C ARG A 71 2.38 19.00 5.50
N GLU A 72 1.36 19.01 6.35
CA GLU A 72 1.14 17.98 7.36
C GLU A 72 0.87 16.62 6.71
N VAL A 73 1.55 15.59 7.20
CA VAL A 73 1.52 14.19 6.76
C VAL A 73 1.39 13.31 7.99
N PHE A 74 0.90 12.08 7.82
CA PHE A 74 1.03 11.07 8.86
C PHE A 74 2.49 10.67 9.01
N ARG A 75 2.95 10.57 10.26
CA ARG A 75 4.33 10.16 10.60
C ARG A 75 4.28 8.79 11.24
N ILE A 76 4.62 7.78 10.46
CA ILE A 76 4.59 6.38 10.89
C ILE A 76 6.00 5.94 11.23
N GLN A 77 6.15 5.24 12.34
CA GLN A 77 7.43 4.61 12.69
C GLN A 77 7.77 3.57 11.63
N ASP A 78 8.99 3.59 11.10
CA ASP A 78 9.43 2.56 10.16
C ASP A 78 9.96 1.35 10.94
N PRO A 79 9.24 0.20 10.97
CA PRO A 79 9.71 -0.98 11.69
C PRO A 79 10.96 -1.60 11.05
N ASN A 80 11.20 -1.33 9.75
CA ASN A 80 12.33 -1.86 9.00
C ASN A 80 13.50 -0.86 8.93
N GLY A 81 13.32 0.36 9.43
CA GLY A 81 14.35 1.41 9.36
C GLY A 81 14.83 1.72 7.92
N MET A 82 13.99 1.48 6.90
CA MET A 82 14.27 1.76 5.49
C MET A 82 14.18 3.25 5.17
N ALA A 83 13.30 3.96 5.84
CA ALA A 83 13.04 5.38 5.66
C ALA A 83 14.31 6.17 5.95
N PRO A 84 14.81 6.98 5.00
CA PRO A 84 16.07 7.72 5.17
C PRO A 84 16.09 8.65 6.37
N LEU A 85 14.92 9.09 6.86
CA LEU A 85 14.76 10.00 8.00
C LEU A 85 14.20 9.31 9.25
N GLY A 86 14.22 7.98 9.29
CA GLY A 86 13.77 7.17 10.43
C GLY A 86 12.24 7.07 10.61
N HIS A 87 11.46 7.81 9.83
CA HIS A 87 10.00 7.76 9.83
C HIS A 87 9.45 7.80 8.39
N ILE A 88 8.33 7.12 8.21
CA ILE A 88 7.57 7.09 6.97
C ILE A 88 6.61 8.29 6.96
N ARG A 89 6.43 8.90 5.79
CA ARG A 89 5.57 10.07 5.60
C ARG A 89 4.45 9.71 4.65
N TRP A 90 3.24 9.52 5.16
CA TRP A 90 2.06 9.23 4.34
C TRP A 90 1.19 10.45 4.12
N GLY A 91 0.75 10.65 2.89
CA GLY A 91 -0.29 11.63 2.55
C GLY A 91 -1.70 11.08 2.75
N TYR A 92 -1.87 9.77 2.64
CA TYR A 92 -3.13 9.09 2.85
C TYR A 92 -2.86 7.65 3.28
N HIS A 93 -3.89 6.98 3.80
CA HIS A 93 -3.88 5.55 4.06
C HIS A 93 -5.28 4.96 3.83
N VAL A 94 -5.35 3.66 3.57
CA VAL A 94 -6.60 2.95 3.29
C VAL A 94 -6.53 1.51 3.76
N ALA A 95 -7.67 1.01 4.23
CA ALA A 95 -7.87 -0.40 4.59
C ALA A 95 -9.31 -0.86 4.29
N PRO A 96 -9.55 -2.16 4.08
CA PRO A 96 -10.89 -2.73 4.08
C PRO A 96 -11.52 -2.62 5.47
N MET A 97 -12.83 -2.38 5.48
CA MET A 97 -13.64 -2.26 6.68
C MET A 97 -14.90 -3.10 6.53
N ILE A 98 -15.24 -3.87 7.56
CA ILE A 98 -16.53 -4.57 7.66
C ILE A 98 -17.31 -4.02 8.85
N GLU A 99 -18.63 -4.13 8.77
CA GLU A 99 -19.52 -3.96 9.92
C GLU A 99 -19.93 -5.34 10.41
N TRP A 100 -19.59 -5.66 11.66
CA TRP A 100 -19.89 -6.95 12.27
C TRP A 100 -20.38 -6.74 13.69
N GLN A 101 -21.59 -7.21 14.01
CA GLN A 101 -22.22 -7.05 15.34
C GLN A 101 -22.21 -5.60 15.85
N ASN A 102 -22.55 -4.64 14.97
CA ASN A 102 -22.50 -3.19 15.25
C ASN A 102 -21.11 -2.64 15.59
N GLN A 103 -20.04 -3.37 15.22
CA GLN A 103 -18.66 -2.92 15.34
C GLN A 103 -18.02 -2.75 13.96
N GLU A 104 -17.26 -1.66 13.79
CA GLU A 104 -16.41 -1.46 12.62
C GLU A 104 -15.09 -2.21 12.83
N LEU A 105 -14.80 -3.19 11.97
CA LEU A 105 -13.58 -3.97 12.00
C LEU A 105 -12.74 -3.65 10.75
N ILE A 106 -11.52 -3.18 10.98
CA ILE A 106 -10.57 -2.75 9.96
C ILE A 106 -9.49 -3.81 9.76
N PHE A 107 -9.29 -4.21 8.51
CA PHE A 107 -8.33 -5.22 8.11
C PHE A 107 -7.04 -4.55 7.65
N ASP A 108 -6.12 -4.28 8.58
CA ASP A 108 -4.85 -3.63 8.26
C ASP A 108 -3.64 -4.32 8.89
N PHE A 109 -2.95 -5.08 8.06
CA PHE A 109 -1.78 -5.87 8.45
C PHE A 109 -0.50 -5.03 8.62
N ASN A 110 -0.52 -3.75 8.25
CA ASN A 110 0.57 -2.84 8.60
C ASN A 110 0.60 -2.56 10.12
N PHE A 111 -0.55 -2.66 10.79
CA PHE A 111 -0.71 -2.31 12.20
C PHE A 111 -1.12 -3.49 13.09
N SER A 112 -1.87 -4.46 12.57
CA SER A 112 -2.25 -5.67 13.33
C SER A 112 -2.24 -6.91 12.46
N GLU A 113 -1.53 -7.93 12.94
CA GLU A 113 -1.38 -9.22 12.27
C GLU A 113 -2.10 -10.37 12.97
N THR A 114 -2.79 -10.08 14.06
CA THR A 114 -3.43 -11.09 14.92
C THR A 114 -4.94 -10.98 14.92
N LYS A 115 -5.48 -9.76 14.79
CA LYS A 115 -6.92 -9.49 14.75
C LYS A 115 -7.24 -8.25 13.90
N PRO A 116 -8.46 -8.12 13.36
CA PRO A 116 -8.96 -6.84 12.89
C PRO A 116 -8.90 -5.78 13.99
N LEU A 117 -8.74 -4.52 13.58
CA LEU A 117 -8.68 -3.36 14.46
C LEU A 117 -10.06 -2.70 14.56
N SER A 118 -10.38 -2.15 15.73
CA SER A 118 -11.43 -1.13 15.80
C SER A 118 -11.00 0.13 15.04
N ARG A 119 -11.96 0.95 14.64
CA ARG A 119 -11.68 2.26 14.02
C ARG A 119 -10.81 3.16 14.91
N GLU A 120 -11.04 3.15 16.21
CA GLU A 120 -10.26 3.95 17.16
C GLU A 120 -8.80 3.47 17.22
N GLU A 121 -8.57 2.16 17.38
CA GLU A 121 -7.21 1.59 17.37
C GLU A 121 -6.48 1.94 16.06
N TRP A 122 -7.15 1.76 14.91
CA TRP A 122 -6.56 2.04 13.60
C TRP A 122 -6.21 3.51 13.38
N LEU A 123 -7.10 4.44 13.75
CA LEU A 123 -6.84 5.88 13.64
C LEU A 123 -5.73 6.32 14.60
N GLY A 124 -5.65 5.70 15.78
CA GLY A 124 -4.59 5.96 16.77
C GLY A 124 -3.18 5.73 16.22
N HIS A 125 -3.01 4.75 15.32
CA HIS A 125 -1.70 4.47 14.69
C HIS A 125 -1.21 5.57 13.74
N LEU A 126 -2.11 6.40 13.20
CA LEU A 126 -1.74 7.46 12.24
C LEU A 126 -1.11 8.69 12.91
N ASN A 127 -1.27 8.81 14.23
CA ASN A 127 -0.65 9.82 15.09
C ASN A 127 -0.80 11.27 14.58
N THR A 128 -2.03 11.68 14.27
CA THR A 128 -2.36 13.05 13.85
C THR A 128 -3.66 13.54 14.48
N LEU A 129 -3.77 14.86 14.66
CA LEU A 129 -4.99 15.53 15.11
C LEU A 129 -5.89 15.95 13.94
N ASN A 130 -5.34 16.07 12.73
CA ASN A 130 -6.04 16.59 11.56
C ASN A 130 -6.05 15.57 10.43
N TYR A 131 -7.23 15.09 10.06
CA TYR A 131 -7.41 14.25 8.89
C TYR A 131 -8.82 14.41 8.31
N LYS A 132 -8.98 14.02 7.05
CA LYS A 132 -10.30 13.73 6.46
C LYS A 132 -10.46 12.22 6.36
N CYS A 133 -11.56 11.71 6.90
CA CYS A 133 -11.95 10.31 6.79
C CYS A 133 -13.09 10.17 5.78
N VAL A 134 -12.97 9.23 4.84
CA VAL A 134 -13.98 8.95 3.82
C VAL A 134 -14.19 7.44 3.74
N ILE A 135 -15.43 6.98 3.77
CA ILE A 135 -15.77 5.57 3.56
C ILE A 135 -16.35 5.44 2.15
N THR A 136 -15.84 4.48 1.39
CA THR A 136 -16.23 4.23 0.00
C THR A 136 -16.66 2.79 -0.21
N GLU A 137 -17.32 2.53 -1.34
CA GLU A 137 -17.61 1.18 -1.78
C GLU A 137 -16.32 0.35 -1.99
N ALA A 138 -16.50 -0.98 -1.90
CA ALA A 138 -15.43 -1.97 -1.95
C ALA A 138 -14.67 -2.04 -3.29
N ASP A 139 -15.23 -1.52 -4.37
CA ASP A 139 -14.61 -1.53 -5.70
C ASP A 139 -13.66 -0.35 -5.94
N GLN A 140 -13.82 0.74 -5.18
CA GLN A 140 -13.00 1.94 -5.30
C GLN A 140 -11.53 1.63 -5.00
N PHE A 141 -10.69 1.68 -6.03
CA PHE A 141 -9.29 1.27 -5.98
C PHE A 141 -8.38 2.41 -5.54
N LEU A 142 -8.57 3.60 -6.12
CA LEU A 142 -7.76 4.78 -5.82
C LEU A 142 -8.60 6.04 -6.01
N PHE A 143 -8.00 7.21 -5.85
CA PHE A 143 -8.68 8.50 -5.85
C PHE A 143 -8.10 9.45 -6.88
N TYR A 144 -8.95 10.34 -7.39
CA TYR A 144 -8.53 11.39 -8.30
C TYR A 144 -7.92 12.56 -7.54
N SER A 145 -6.95 13.21 -8.18
CA SER A 145 -6.38 14.45 -7.70
C SER A 145 -6.31 15.49 -8.80
N SER A 146 -6.56 16.74 -8.44
CA SER A 146 -6.46 17.89 -9.34
C SER A 146 -5.26 18.76 -8.94
N PRO A 147 -4.59 19.43 -9.89
CA PRO A 147 -3.55 20.40 -9.57
C PRO A 147 -4.10 21.50 -8.65
N SER A 148 -3.28 21.94 -7.72
CA SER A 148 -3.58 23.08 -6.87
C SER A 148 -3.57 24.38 -7.68
N ALA A 149 -4.51 25.27 -7.39
CA ALA A 149 -4.59 26.58 -8.03
C ALA A 149 -3.39 27.47 -7.68
N LEU A 150 -2.91 27.39 -6.43
CA LEU A 150 -1.75 28.17 -5.97
C LEU A 150 -0.40 27.49 -6.24
N LYS A 151 -0.37 26.16 -6.36
CA LYS A 151 0.84 25.34 -6.52
C LYS A 151 0.59 24.23 -7.54
N PRO A 152 0.75 24.50 -8.86
CA PRO A 152 0.43 23.53 -9.90
C PRO A 152 1.18 22.19 -9.80
N ASP A 153 2.32 22.16 -9.11
CA ASP A 153 3.11 20.95 -8.82
C ASP A 153 2.53 20.08 -7.70
N LYS A 154 1.53 20.58 -6.97
CA LYS A 154 0.85 19.89 -5.88
C LYS A 154 -0.52 19.39 -6.34
N SER A 155 -0.68 18.08 -6.41
CA SER A 155 -1.99 17.47 -6.67
C SER A 155 -2.78 17.24 -5.37
N LEU A 156 -4.00 17.75 -5.31
CA LEU A 156 -4.92 17.62 -4.19
C LEU A 156 -6.05 16.64 -4.52
N PHE A 157 -6.46 15.83 -3.53
CA PHE A 157 -7.66 15.02 -3.58
C PHE A 157 -8.89 15.88 -3.91
N ASN A 158 -9.64 15.47 -4.92
CA ASN A 158 -10.78 16.24 -5.44
C ASN A 158 -12.16 15.72 -5.00
N GLY A 159 -12.21 14.71 -4.14
CA GLY A 159 -13.45 14.11 -3.65
C GLY A 159 -13.86 12.82 -4.35
N ASN A 160 -13.28 12.50 -5.52
CA ASN A 160 -13.72 11.38 -6.34
C ASN A 160 -12.76 10.18 -6.28
N PHE A 161 -13.33 8.99 -6.46
CA PHE A 161 -12.64 7.71 -6.49
C PHE A 161 -12.87 6.99 -7.83
N TYR A 162 -12.04 5.99 -8.12
CA TYR A 162 -12.20 5.15 -9.30
C TYR A 162 -11.84 3.68 -9.01
N PRO A 163 -12.49 2.73 -9.69
CA PRO A 163 -12.18 1.30 -9.60
C PRO A 163 -10.98 0.92 -10.48
N ILE A 164 -10.62 -0.36 -10.49
CA ILE A 164 -9.63 -0.90 -11.44
C ILE A 164 -10.31 -1.07 -12.81
N GLU A 165 -10.18 -0.05 -13.65
CA GLU A 165 -10.67 -0.08 -15.04
C GLU A 165 -9.76 0.75 -15.97
N GLY A 166 -10.02 0.66 -17.28
CA GLY A 166 -9.32 1.46 -18.29
C GLY A 166 -7.80 1.37 -18.17
N LEU A 167 -7.13 2.52 -18.06
CA LEU A 167 -5.66 2.60 -17.96
C LEU A 167 -5.10 1.89 -16.72
N CYS A 168 -5.83 1.86 -15.61
CA CYS A 168 -5.40 1.19 -14.39
C CYS A 168 -5.25 -0.32 -14.63
N GLN A 169 -6.26 -0.91 -15.28
CA GLN A 169 -6.27 -2.32 -15.65
C GLN A 169 -5.26 -2.63 -16.77
N GLN A 170 -5.27 -1.84 -17.86
CA GLN A 170 -4.38 -2.05 -19.01
C GLN A 170 -2.90 -2.00 -18.63
N ASN A 171 -2.54 -1.12 -17.70
CA ASN A 171 -1.16 -0.97 -17.23
C ASN A 171 -0.83 -1.84 -16.01
N ARG A 172 -1.75 -2.69 -15.55
CA ARG A 172 -1.56 -3.63 -14.43
C ARG A 172 -1.12 -2.92 -13.14
N TRP A 173 -1.77 -1.80 -12.81
CA TRP A 173 -1.37 -0.98 -11.65
C TRP A 173 -1.47 -1.75 -10.34
N PHE A 174 -2.47 -2.62 -10.22
CA PHE A 174 -2.69 -3.40 -9.01
C PHE A 174 -1.59 -4.44 -8.80
N GLU A 175 -1.28 -5.23 -9.83
CA GLU A 175 -0.21 -6.24 -9.80
C GLU A 175 1.14 -5.59 -9.57
N LYS A 176 1.43 -4.48 -10.29
CA LYS A 176 2.69 -3.74 -10.14
C LYS A 176 2.84 -3.12 -8.75
N GLY A 177 1.76 -2.64 -8.15
CA GLY A 177 1.81 -2.07 -6.80
C GLY A 177 2.17 -3.11 -5.73
N LEU A 178 1.55 -4.31 -5.80
CA LEU A 178 1.88 -5.44 -4.93
C LEU A 178 3.31 -5.95 -5.18
N ALA A 179 3.70 -6.10 -6.45
CA ALA A 179 5.04 -6.54 -6.82
C ALA A 179 6.12 -5.55 -6.36
N ALA A 180 5.84 -4.24 -6.39
CA ALA A 180 6.78 -3.22 -5.92
C ALA A 180 7.04 -3.37 -4.42
N ASN A 181 5.98 -3.56 -3.63
CA ASN A 181 6.09 -3.75 -2.18
C ASN A 181 6.93 -4.99 -1.82
N GLU A 182 6.61 -6.12 -2.45
CA GLU A 182 7.34 -7.37 -2.21
C GLU A 182 8.80 -7.29 -2.66
N THR A 183 9.05 -6.77 -3.85
CA THR A 183 10.42 -6.64 -4.39
C THR A 183 11.26 -5.71 -3.52
N ALA A 184 10.69 -4.58 -3.06
CA ALA A 184 11.38 -3.68 -2.15
C ALA A 184 11.70 -4.34 -0.80
N LEU A 185 10.81 -5.17 -0.27
CA LEU A 185 11.09 -5.93 0.96
C LEU A 185 12.20 -6.97 0.75
N LEU A 186 12.18 -7.71 -0.36
CA LEU A 186 13.24 -8.65 -0.71
C LEU A 186 14.59 -7.94 -0.81
N MET A 187 14.65 -6.79 -1.49
CA MET A 187 15.85 -5.96 -1.54
C MET A 187 16.31 -5.52 -0.14
N TYR A 188 15.39 -5.15 0.75
CA TYR A 188 15.75 -4.80 2.12
C TYR A 188 16.42 -5.99 2.84
N GLN A 189 15.83 -7.17 2.76
CA GLN A 189 16.31 -8.39 3.43
C GLN A 189 17.65 -8.87 2.85
N GLU A 190 17.76 -8.97 1.53
CA GLU A 190 18.90 -9.58 0.86
C GLU A 190 20.06 -8.62 0.65
N VAL A 191 19.79 -7.31 0.53
CA VAL A 191 20.81 -6.30 0.22
C VAL A 191 21.13 -5.46 1.44
N ILE A 192 20.14 -4.77 2.02
CA ILE A 192 20.40 -3.81 3.10
C ILE A 192 20.77 -4.51 4.39
N GLN A 193 20.01 -5.52 4.82
CA GLN A 193 20.30 -6.24 6.07
C GLN A 193 21.64 -6.98 5.98
N VAL A 194 21.93 -7.63 4.85
CA VAL A 194 23.22 -8.30 4.62
C VAL A 194 24.37 -7.30 4.62
N ALA A 195 24.21 -6.12 3.98
CA ALA A 195 25.21 -5.07 4.00
C ALA A 195 25.47 -4.53 5.42
N LEU A 196 24.41 -4.37 6.24
CA LEU A 196 24.52 -3.98 7.64
C LEU A 196 25.29 -5.02 8.47
N GLN A 197 24.95 -6.31 8.32
CA GLN A 197 25.64 -7.42 9.01
C GLN A 197 27.13 -7.48 8.64
N LYS A 198 27.46 -7.21 7.37
CA LYS A 198 28.84 -7.15 6.87
C LYS A 198 29.55 -5.83 7.18
N LYS A 199 28.93 -4.92 7.94
CA LYS A 199 29.47 -3.59 8.28
C LYS A 199 29.90 -2.80 7.04
N ALA A 200 29.10 -2.87 5.97
CA ALA A 200 29.33 -2.11 4.76
C ALA A 200 29.37 -0.60 5.03
N ASN A 201 29.96 0.15 4.10
CA ASN A 201 30.05 1.60 4.18
C ASN A 201 28.65 2.24 4.35
N ALA A 202 28.52 3.16 5.33
CA ALA A 202 27.27 3.86 5.61
C ALA A 202 26.69 4.62 4.40
N LYS A 203 27.54 5.15 3.51
CA LYS A 203 27.13 5.79 2.25
C LYS A 203 26.35 4.82 1.37
N LEU A 204 26.85 3.59 1.21
CA LEU A 204 26.21 2.56 0.38
C LEU A 204 24.85 2.14 0.96
N ILE A 205 24.79 1.95 2.27
CA ILE A 205 23.53 1.63 2.98
C ILE A 205 22.51 2.76 2.77
N ASN A 206 22.93 4.02 2.88
CA ASN A 206 22.06 5.16 2.67
C ASN A 206 21.58 5.26 1.21
N GLU A 207 22.43 4.95 0.23
CA GLU A 207 22.04 4.88 -1.19
C GLU A 207 20.93 3.83 -1.41
N TYR A 208 21.06 2.64 -0.84
CA TYR A 208 20.01 1.61 -0.92
C TYR A 208 18.73 2.02 -0.20
N LYS A 209 18.83 2.65 0.98
CA LYS A 209 17.68 3.23 1.68
C LYS A 209 17.02 4.34 0.87
N PHE A 210 17.75 5.14 0.10
CA PHE A 210 17.14 6.12 -0.78
C PHE A 210 16.38 5.47 -1.94
N LEU A 211 16.90 4.36 -2.48
CA LEU A 211 16.25 3.62 -3.56
C LEU A 211 14.93 2.99 -3.09
N ILE A 212 14.95 2.22 -2.00
CA ILE A 212 13.78 1.43 -1.57
C ILE A 212 12.99 2.06 -0.43
N GLY A 213 13.52 3.05 0.29
CA GLY A 213 12.82 3.74 1.39
C GLY A 213 11.82 4.81 0.92
N SER A 214 11.59 4.92 -0.39
CA SER A 214 10.59 5.80 -0.98
C SER A 214 9.95 5.09 -2.18
N ILE A 215 8.64 4.86 -2.12
CA ILE A 215 7.93 4.19 -3.22
C ILE A 215 8.10 4.95 -4.55
N ASN A 216 8.12 6.28 -4.53
CA ASN A 216 8.33 7.09 -5.73
C ASN A 216 9.71 6.86 -6.36
N ASN A 217 10.75 6.59 -5.55
CA ASN A 217 12.07 6.26 -6.08
C ASN A 217 12.10 4.83 -6.63
N PHE A 218 11.52 3.90 -5.89
CA PHE A 218 11.42 2.51 -6.30
C PHE A 218 10.69 2.38 -7.64
N GLU A 219 9.46 2.90 -7.73
CA GLU A 219 8.65 2.80 -8.95
C GLU A 219 9.31 3.51 -10.13
N CYS A 220 9.93 4.68 -9.91
CA CYS A 220 10.68 5.38 -10.95
C CYS A 220 11.74 4.47 -11.60
N VAL A 221 12.50 3.72 -10.79
CA VAL A 221 13.60 2.88 -11.27
C VAL A 221 13.12 1.54 -11.83
N PHE A 222 12.22 0.85 -11.11
CA PHE A 222 11.85 -0.53 -11.42
C PHE A 222 10.61 -0.64 -12.32
N ARG A 223 9.57 0.18 -12.06
CA ARG A 223 8.33 0.17 -12.83
C ARG A 223 8.43 1.01 -14.09
N ASP A 224 8.89 2.25 -13.95
CA ASP A 224 8.83 3.27 -15.01
C ASP A 224 10.10 3.30 -15.86
N LYS A 225 11.17 2.62 -15.42
CA LYS A 225 12.49 2.58 -16.07
C LYS A 225 12.98 4.01 -16.41
N SER A 226 12.74 4.94 -15.47
CA SER A 226 12.95 6.39 -15.63
C SER A 226 13.91 6.92 -14.56
N THR A 227 14.10 8.25 -14.54
CA THR A 227 14.93 8.96 -13.57
C THR A 227 14.13 10.01 -12.81
N ASN A 228 14.62 10.38 -11.62
CA ASN A 228 14.09 11.51 -10.87
C ASN A 228 15.24 12.26 -10.17
N LYS A 229 14.90 13.28 -9.37
CA LYS A 229 15.89 14.14 -8.66
C LYS A 229 16.89 13.37 -7.78
N ARG A 230 16.58 12.14 -7.36
CA ARG A 230 17.46 11.29 -6.54
C ARG A 230 17.95 10.06 -7.30
N MET A 231 17.12 9.48 -8.15
CA MET A 231 17.42 8.31 -8.97
C MET A 231 17.95 8.75 -10.33
N THR A 232 19.07 9.49 -10.31
CA THR A 232 19.69 10.08 -11.51
C THR A 232 20.33 9.01 -12.41
N PRO A 233 20.70 9.33 -13.66
CA PRO A 233 21.45 8.40 -14.51
C PRO A 233 22.72 7.88 -13.83
N GLU A 234 23.48 8.74 -13.16
CA GLU A 234 24.74 8.37 -12.49
C GLU A 234 24.49 7.43 -11.31
N PHE A 235 23.40 7.64 -10.57
CA PHE A 235 22.99 6.72 -9.51
C PHE A 235 22.66 5.33 -10.08
N GLN A 236 21.89 5.29 -11.18
CA GLN A 236 21.50 4.03 -11.79
C GLN A 236 22.66 3.31 -12.46
N GLU A 237 23.58 4.04 -13.10
CA GLU A 237 24.81 3.48 -13.67
C GLU A 237 25.70 2.88 -12.58
N LYS A 238 25.90 3.60 -11.47
CA LYS A 238 26.67 3.09 -10.32
C LYS A 238 26.10 1.79 -9.74
N HIS A 239 24.78 1.63 -9.75
CA HIS A 239 24.08 0.47 -9.20
C HIS A 239 23.48 -0.43 -10.28
N HIS A 240 24.03 -0.39 -11.50
CA HIS A 240 23.45 -1.00 -12.70
C HIS A 240 23.09 -2.48 -12.48
N ASP A 241 24.04 -3.29 -12.02
CA ASP A 241 23.84 -4.74 -11.92
C ASP A 241 22.76 -5.10 -10.89
N LEU A 242 22.74 -4.38 -9.76
CA LEU A 242 21.71 -4.54 -8.73
C LEU A 242 20.33 -4.18 -9.27
N ILE A 243 20.23 -3.03 -9.94
CA ILE A 243 18.97 -2.54 -10.51
C ILE A 243 18.49 -3.48 -11.62
N HIS A 244 19.39 -3.94 -12.50
CA HIS A 244 19.07 -4.88 -13.56
C HIS A 244 18.53 -6.20 -13.00
N TYR A 245 19.19 -6.76 -11.99
CA TYR A 245 18.72 -7.97 -11.32
C TYR A 245 17.31 -7.80 -10.72
N TYR A 246 17.10 -6.76 -9.91
CA TYR A 246 15.80 -6.55 -9.25
C TYR A 246 14.70 -6.05 -10.19
N ARG A 247 15.02 -5.57 -11.40
CA ARG A 247 14.02 -5.39 -12.46
C ARG A 247 13.46 -6.73 -12.92
N GLY A 248 14.30 -7.76 -13.08
CA GLY A 248 13.85 -9.12 -13.37
C GLY A 248 12.97 -9.67 -12.25
N VAL A 249 13.42 -9.56 -10.99
CA VAL A 249 12.64 -9.98 -9.80
C VAL A 249 11.30 -9.25 -9.72
N PHE A 250 11.26 -7.96 -10.04
CA PHE A 250 10.02 -7.19 -10.09
C PHE A 250 9.06 -7.72 -11.16
N GLU A 251 9.55 -8.00 -12.36
CA GLU A 251 8.74 -8.55 -13.47
C GLU A 251 8.20 -9.95 -13.11
N ASP A 252 9.02 -10.82 -12.50
CA ASP A 252 8.58 -12.12 -11.99
C ASP A 252 7.48 -11.98 -10.91
N ASN A 253 7.64 -11.04 -9.98
CA ASN A 253 6.64 -10.75 -8.97
C ASN A 253 5.34 -10.20 -9.56
N VAL A 254 5.40 -9.39 -10.62
CA VAL A 254 4.22 -8.91 -11.34
C VAL A 254 3.41 -10.07 -11.92
N GLU A 255 4.08 -11.07 -12.50
CA GLU A 255 3.39 -12.28 -13.00
C GLU A 255 2.85 -13.16 -11.88
N LYS A 256 3.63 -13.34 -10.80
CA LYS A 256 3.19 -14.05 -9.61
C LYS A 256 1.88 -13.46 -9.06
N TRP A 257 1.82 -12.15 -8.86
CA TRP A 257 0.64 -11.47 -8.34
C TRP A 257 -0.54 -11.54 -9.30
N ALA A 258 -0.30 -11.44 -10.61
CA ALA A 258 -1.36 -11.60 -11.60
C ALA A 258 -2.02 -12.99 -11.53
N GLU A 259 -1.24 -14.04 -11.32
CA GLU A 259 -1.76 -15.39 -11.15
C GLU A 259 -2.52 -15.55 -9.83
N SER A 260 -1.96 -15.05 -8.72
CA SER A 260 -2.65 -15.06 -7.42
C SER A 260 -4.00 -14.31 -7.46
N ILE A 261 -4.06 -13.14 -8.11
CA ILE A 261 -5.29 -12.36 -8.26
C ILE A 261 -6.32 -13.12 -9.11
N LYS A 262 -5.90 -13.76 -10.22
CA LYS A 262 -6.80 -14.60 -11.04
C LYS A 262 -7.39 -15.75 -10.23
N GLN A 263 -6.61 -16.38 -9.36
CA GLN A 263 -7.09 -17.46 -8.49
C GLN A 263 -8.15 -16.97 -7.49
N ILE A 264 -7.99 -15.77 -6.95
CA ILE A 264 -8.96 -15.17 -6.03
C ILE A 264 -10.28 -14.85 -6.76
N ILE A 265 -10.21 -14.30 -7.97
CA ILE A 265 -11.40 -13.86 -8.73
C ILE A 265 -12.18 -15.03 -9.33
N ARG A 266 -11.52 -16.16 -9.64
CA ARG A 266 -12.15 -17.34 -10.26
C ARG A 266 -12.83 -18.28 -9.27
N ALA A 267 -12.53 -18.15 -7.98
CA ALA A 267 -13.07 -18.99 -6.90
C ALA A 267 -14.40 -18.44 -6.38
#